data_AF-A0A392S7N5-F1
#
_entry.id   AF-A0A392S7N5-F1
#
_cell.length_a   1.000
_cell.length_b   1.000
_cell.length_c   1.000
_cell.angle_alpha   90.00
_cell.angle_beta   90.00
_cell.angle_gamma   90.00
#
_symmetry.space_group_name_H-M   'P 1'
#
loop_
_entity.id
_entity.type
_entity.pdbx_description
1 polymer ?
#
loop_
_entity_poly.entity_id
_entity_poly.type
_entity_poly.pdbx_seq_one_letter_code
_entity_poly.pdbx_strand_id
1 'polypeptide(L)'
;MDLNQNLDQQANPFFITNQDNPGIVLVSHPLLGESNYSTWRRAMMIALNAKNKFGFVDGSIPPPQIGEPLHQAWFRNNSIVSS
;
A
#
# COMPACT_ATOMS: atom_id res chain seq x y z
N MET A 1 -0.50 1.04 26.36
CA MET A 1 -0.85 1.06 24.92
C MET A 1 -1.96 0.05 24.74
N ASP A 2 -3.16 0.51 24.40
CA ASP A 2 -4.33 -0.34 24.24
C ASP A 2 -4.25 -1.10 22.91
N LEU A 3 -4.42 -2.43 22.95
CA LEU A 3 -4.34 -3.30 21.78
C LEU A 3 -5.32 -2.89 20.67
N ASN A 4 -6.48 -2.37 21.05
CA ASN A 4 -7.52 -1.91 20.13
C ASN A 4 -7.05 -0.73 19.28
N GLN A 5 -6.32 0.24 19.85
CA GLN A 5 -5.81 1.38 19.09
C GLN A 5 -4.78 0.99 18.03
N ASN A 6 -4.00 -0.08 18.28
CA ASN A 6 -3.02 -0.58 17.31
C ASN A 6 -3.71 -1.31 16.15
N LEU A 7 -4.75 -2.09 16.45
CA LEU A 7 -5.56 -2.76 15.42
C LEU A 7 -6.29 -1.74 14.53
N ASP A 8 -6.85 -0.69 15.12
CA ASP A 8 -7.51 0.40 14.39
C ASP A 8 -6.53 1.15 13.48
N GLN A 9 -5.29 1.34 13.93
CA GLN A 9 -4.22 1.94 13.13
C GLN A 9 -3.76 1.02 12.00
N GLN A 10 -3.58 -0.27 12.27
CA GLN A 10 -3.18 -1.25 11.25
C GLN A 10 -4.26 -1.44 10.19
N ALA A 11 -5.54 -1.38 10.55
CA ALA A 11 -6.67 -1.49 9.62
C ALA A 11 -6.88 -0.21 8.79
N ASN A 12 -6.34 0.93 9.20
CA ASN A 12 -6.48 2.19 8.48
C ASN A 12 -5.55 2.23 7.25
N PRO A 13 -6.08 2.26 6.01
CA PRO A 13 -5.26 2.27 4.80
C PRO A 13 -4.38 3.53 4.69
N PHE A 14 -4.76 4.63 5.33
CA PHE A 14 -3.99 5.88 5.32
C PHE A 14 -2.86 5.93 6.34
N PHE A 15 -2.80 4.98 7.27
CA PHE A 15 -1.75 4.93 8.30
C PHE A 15 -0.42 4.49 7.69
N ILE A 16 0.62 5.30 7.88
CA ILE A 16 1.99 5.00 7.41
C ILE A 16 2.76 4.42 8.58
N THR A 17 3.29 3.20 8.39
CA THR A 17 4.14 2.53 9.36
C THR A 17 5.61 2.87 9.10
N ASN A 18 6.48 2.65 10.09
CA ASN A 18 7.95 2.79 9.91
C ASN A 18 8.53 1.86 8.83
N GLN A 19 7.79 0.83 8.42
CA GLN A 19 8.19 -0.10 7.36
C GLN A 19 7.77 0.38 5.97
N ASP A 20 6.95 1.41 5.86
CA ASP A 20 6.50 1.95 4.58
C ASP A 20 7.53 2.97 4.12
N ASN A 21 8.36 2.56 3.16
CA ASN A 21 9.38 3.41 2.56
C ASN A 21 9.44 3.16 1.04
N PRO A 22 9.74 4.18 0.22
CA PRO A 22 9.84 4.04 -1.23
C PRO A 22 10.84 2.98 -1.73
N GLY A 23 11.86 2.67 -0.92
CA GLY A 23 12.90 1.69 -1.28
C GLY A 23 12.57 0.25 -0.90
N ILE A 24 11.36 -0.04 -0.42
CA ILE A 24 11.05 -1.37 0.09
C ILE A 24 10.89 -2.38 -1.06
N VAL A 25 11.63 -3.48 -0.98
CA VAL A 25 11.44 -4.62 -1.86
C VAL A 25 10.21 -5.40 -1.40
N LEU A 26 9.08 -5.22 -2.08
CA LEU A 26 7.81 -5.91 -1.77
C LEU A 26 7.83 -7.40 -2.17
N VAL A 27 8.51 -7.71 -3.27
CA VAL A 27 8.66 -9.07 -3.81
C VAL A 27 10.12 -9.30 -4.14
N SER A 28 10.74 -10.31 -3.53
CA SER A 28 12.17 -10.61 -3.71
C SER A 28 12.51 -11.10 -5.12
N HIS A 29 11.55 -11.72 -5.80
CA HIS A 29 11.71 -12.19 -7.17
C HIS A 29 11.36 -11.05 -8.14
N PRO A 30 12.28 -10.62 -9.01
CA PRO A 30 12.02 -9.55 -9.97
C PRO A 30 11.02 -9.98 -11.05
N LEU A 31 10.34 -9.01 -11.67
CA LEU A 31 9.57 -9.25 -12.89
C LEU A 31 10.56 -9.49 -14.04
N LEU A 32 10.51 -10.67 -14.65
CA LEU A 32 11.41 -11.08 -15.75
C LEU A 32 10.70 -11.04 -17.12
N GLY A 33 9.40 -10.78 -17.13
CA GLY A 33 8.56 -10.71 -18.33
C GLY A 33 7.29 -11.55 -18.17
N GLU A 34 6.69 -11.91 -19.30
CA GLU A 34 5.42 -12.65 -19.32
C GLU A 34 5.49 -13.99 -18.60
N SER A 35 6.65 -14.66 -18.65
CA SER A 35 6.86 -15.99 -18.07
C SER A 35 6.63 -16.06 -16.56
N ASN A 36 6.86 -14.96 -15.83
CA ASN A 36 6.65 -14.90 -14.39
C ASN A 36 5.64 -13.82 -13.94
N TYR A 37 5.02 -13.10 -14.87
CA TYR A 37 4.09 -12.00 -14.55
C TYR A 37 2.96 -12.44 -13.62
N SER A 38 2.31 -13.58 -13.89
CA SER A 38 1.19 -14.06 -13.08
C SER A 38 1.58 -14.33 -11.62
N THR A 39 2.72 -14.97 -11.42
CA THR A 39 3.28 -15.27 -10.09
C THR A 39 3.72 -13.98 -9.40
N TRP A 40 4.42 -13.11 -10.11
CA TRP A 40 4.89 -11.82 -9.61
C TRP A 40 3.72 -10.92 -9.20
N ARG A 41 2.69 -10.80 -10.04
CA ARG A 41 1.47 -10.02 -9.78
C ARG A 41 0.77 -10.52 -8.52
N ARG A 42 0.62 -11.84 -8.36
CA ARG A 42 0.00 -12.43 -7.17
C ARG A 42 0.83 -12.13 -5.91
N ALA A 43 2.15 -12.26 -5.98
CA ALA A 43 3.04 -11.94 -4.86
C ALA A 43 2.96 -10.46 -4.48
N MET A 44 2.95 -9.56 -5.46
CA MET A 44 2.81 -8.11 -5.25
C MET A 44 1.48 -7.76 -4.59
N MET A 45 0.38 -8.35 -5.08
CA MET A 45 -0.95 -8.19 -4.50
C MET A 45 -0.99 -8.66 -3.04
N ILE A 46 -0.38 -9.81 -2.71
CA ILE A 46 -0.33 -10.32 -1.33
C ILE A 46 0.48 -9.37 -0.43
N ALA A 47 1.65 -8.93 -0.88
CA ALA A 47 2.51 -8.02 -0.12
C ALA A 47 1.83 -6.69 0.18
N LEU A 48 1.13 -6.10 -0.80
CA LEU A 48 0.37 -4.87 -0.63
C LEU A 48 -0.87 -5.04 0.25
N ASN A 49 -1.58 -6.18 0.14
CA ASN A 49 -2.73 -6.49 1.00
C ASN A 49 -2.31 -6.65 2.47
N ALA A 50 -1.18 -7.31 2.73
CA ALA A 50 -0.65 -7.45 4.09
C ALA A 50 -0.34 -6.09 4.76
N LYS A 51 -0.16 -5.04 3.96
CA LYS A 51 0.09 -3.66 4.40
C LYS A 51 -1.16 -2.76 4.30
N ASN A 52 -2.31 -3.27 3.87
CA ASN A 52 -3.51 -2.48 3.55
C ASN A 52 -3.27 -1.37 2.52
N LYS A 53 -2.38 -1.61 1.55
CA LYS A 53 -2.00 -0.64 0.51
C LYS A 53 -2.49 -0.99 -0.89
N PHE A 54 -3.04 -2.19 -1.09
CA PHE A 54 -3.47 -2.62 -2.42
C PHE A 54 -4.57 -1.72 -3.01
N GLY A 55 -5.41 -1.14 -2.15
CA GLY A 55 -6.49 -0.24 -2.57
C GLY A 55 -6.06 1.04 -3.29
N PHE A 56 -4.82 1.50 -3.06
CA PHE A 56 -4.25 2.63 -3.79
C PHE A 56 -3.83 2.25 -5.21
N VAL A 57 -3.49 0.98 -5.45
CA VAL A 57 -3.02 0.47 -6.75
C VAL A 57 -4.18 0.02 -7.64
N ASP A 58 -5.20 -0.64 -7.06
CA ASP A 58 -6.36 -1.11 -7.82
C ASP A 58 -7.47 -0.05 -7.98
N GLY A 59 -7.34 1.08 -7.27
CA GLY A 59 -8.28 2.20 -7.33
C GLY A 59 -9.53 2.05 -6.45
N SER A 60 -9.63 0.99 -5.63
CA SER A 60 -10.73 0.85 -4.66
C SER A 60 -10.68 1.91 -3.54
N ILE A 61 -9.52 2.55 -3.33
CA ILE A 61 -9.34 3.74 -2.50
C ILE A 61 -9.04 4.93 -3.43
N PRO A 62 -10.07 5.65 -3.91
CA PRO A 62 -9.88 6.75 -4.84
C PRO A 62 -9.26 7.98 -4.16
N PRO A 63 -8.62 8.88 -4.94
CA PRO A 63 -8.12 10.14 -4.43
C PRO A 63 -9.26 11.00 -3.86
N PRO A 64 -9.15 11.47 -2.60
CA PRO A 64 -10.09 12.41 -2.00
C PRO A 64 -10.11 13.75 -2.75
N GLN A 65 -11.19 14.51 -2.63
CA GLN A 65 -11.29 15.84 -3.24
C GLN A 65 -10.24 16.80 -2.68
N ILE A 66 -9.84 17.81 -3.46
CA ILE A 66 -8.92 18.85 -2.99
C ILE A 66 -9.58 19.61 -1.84
N GLY A 67 -8.89 19.67 -0.70
CA GLY A 67 -9.39 20.30 0.52
C GLY A 67 -9.98 19.33 1.55
N GLU A 68 -10.17 18.05 1.20
CA GLU A 68 -10.58 17.05 2.18
C GLU A 68 -9.43 16.69 3.13
N PRO A 69 -9.71 16.44 4.42
CA PRO A 69 -8.66 16.12 5.42
C PRO A 69 -7.77 14.94 5.04
N LEU A 70 -8.30 13.98 4.29
CA LEU A 70 -7.58 12.77 3.88
C LEU A 70 -6.77 12.93 2.60
N HIS A 71 -6.92 14.05 1.86
CA HIS A 71 -6.24 14.26 0.57
C HIS A 71 -4.72 14.08 0.69
N GLN A 72 -4.11 14.76 1.67
CA GLN A 72 -2.66 14.68 1.91
C GLN A 72 -2.22 13.30 2.40
N ALA A 73 -3.08 12.60 3.14
CA ALA A 73 -2.79 11.24 3.59
C ALA A 73 -2.85 10.25 2.41
N TRP A 74 -3.84 10.38 1.53
CA TRP A 74 -3.94 9.58 0.32
C TRP A 74 -2.72 9.79 -0.58
N PHE A 75 -2.34 11.04 -0.83
CA PHE A 75 -1.23 11.38 -1.72
C PHE A 75 0.09 10.77 -1.22
N ARG A 76 0.38 10.89 0.08
CA ARG A 76 1.58 10.28 0.69
C ARG A 76 1.62 8.76 0.52
N ASN A 77 0.50 8.07 0.75
CA ASN A 77 0.42 6.61 0.57
C ASN A 77 0.56 6.22 -0.90
N ASN A 78 -0.10 6.95 -1.80
CA ASN A 78 0.00 6.73 -3.24
C ASN A 78 1.44 6.92 -3.75
N SER A 79 2.16 7.93 -3.25
CA SER A 79 3.57 8.14 -3.60
C SER A 79 4.48 7.01 -3.13
N ILE A 80 4.20 6.38 -1.97
CA ILE A 80 5.00 5.26 -1.46
C ILE A 80 4.80 3.99 -2.31
N VAL A 81 3.58 3.73 -2.78
CA VAL A 81 3.31 2.52 -3.59
C VAL A 81 3.70 2.66 -5.05
N SER A 82 3.92 3.90 -5.53
CA SER A 82 4.21 4.22 -6.93
C SER A 82 5.68 4.57 -7.19
N SER A 83 6.55 4.44 -6.19
CA SER A 83 7.96 4.84 -6.24
C SER A 83 8.89 3.84 -6.90
#